data_AF-A0A177E9V2-F1
#
_entry.id   AF-A0A177E9V2-F1
#
_cell.length_a   1.000
_cell.length_b   1.000
_cell.length_c   1.000
_cell.angle_alpha   90.00
_cell.angle_beta   90.00
_cell.angle_gamma   90.00
#
_symmetry.space_group_name_H-M   'P 1'
#
loop_
_entity.id
_entity.type
_entity.pdbx_description
1 polymer ?
#
loop_
_entity_poly.entity_id
_entity_poly.type
_entity_poly.pdbx_seq_one_letter_code
_entity_poly.pdbx_strand_id
1 'polypeptide(L)'
;MNTIQELFAINEKIELSLKEKRAEELPALLASRQDLYEKFFHEFTPKNEGELALVKMLHEKEKKIAALAEKYREELLAERKRLSEKKACLLSYEKTSRGI
;
A
#
# COMPACT_ATOMS: atom_id res chain seq x y z
N MET A 1 0.18 -10.92 -22.84
CA MET A 1 -0.66 -10.93 -21.62
C MET A 1 -1.55 -9.69 -21.70
N ASN A 2 -2.81 -9.72 -21.26
CA ASN A 2 -3.69 -8.54 -21.32
C ASN A 2 -3.36 -7.59 -20.16
N THR A 3 -3.22 -6.27 -20.43
CA THR A 3 -2.91 -5.23 -19.42
C THR A 3 -3.81 -5.29 -18.19
N ILE A 4 -5.08 -5.66 -18.33
CA ILE A 4 -5.99 -5.88 -17.19
C ILE A 4 -5.50 -7.01 -16.27
N GLN A 5 -5.07 -8.14 -16.85
CA GLN A 5 -4.58 -9.28 -16.06
C GLN A 5 -3.29 -8.93 -15.32
N GLU A 6 -2.42 -8.14 -15.95
CA GLU A 6 -1.21 -7.60 -15.32
C GLU A 6 -1.55 -6.67 -14.16
N LEU A 7 -2.56 -5.81 -14.34
CA LEU A 7 -3.09 -4.94 -13.27
C LEU A 7 -3.68 -5.74 -12.10
N PHE A 8 -4.38 -6.85 -12.35
CA PHE A 8 -4.83 -7.74 -11.27
C PHE A 8 -3.65 -8.38 -10.53
N ALA A 9 -2.68 -8.93 -11.26
CA ALA A 9 -1.53 -9.59 -10.67
C ALA A 9 -0.68 -8.65 -9.81
N ILE A 10 -0.47 -7.41 -10.26
CA ILE A 10 0.27 -6.43 -9.46
C ILE A 10 -0.52 -5.95 -8.24
N ASN A 11 -1.83 -5.79 -8.37
CA ASN A 11 -2.71 -5.45 -7.25
C ASN A 11 -2.76 -6.57 -6.20
N GLU A 12 -2.69 -7.84 -6.60
CA GLU A 12 -2.55 -8.96 -5.66
C GLU A 12 -1.23 -8.92 -4.89
N LYS A 13 -0.12 -8.61 -5.57
CA LYS A 13 1.19 -8.43 -4.90
C LYS A 13 1.16 -7.28 -3.91
N ILE A 14 0.60 -6.12 -4.29
CA ILE A 14 0.46 -4.96 -3.39
C ILE A 14 -0.39 -5.32 -2.18
N GLU A 15 -1.53 -5.99 -2.38
CA GLU A 15 -2.38 -6.44 -1.28
C GLU A 15 -1.63 -7.37 -0.33
N LEU A 16 -0.85 -8.32 -0.86
CA LEU A 16 -0.07 -9.25 -0.06
C LEU A 16 1.03 -8.54 0.74
N SER A 17 1.80 -7.65 0.10
CA SER A 17 2.84 -6.87 0.76
C SER A 17 2.27 -5.98 1.88
N LEU A 18 1.06 -5.42 1.70
CA LEU A 18 0.35 -4.68 2.76
C LEU A 18 -0.08 -5.58 3.92
N LYS A 19 -0.66 -6.75 3.64
CA LYS A 19 -1.10 -7.72 4.67
C LYS A 19 0.07 -8.25 5.50
N GLU A 20 1.19 -8.52 4.83
CA GLU A 20 2.40 -9.06 5.45
C GLU A 20 3.37 -7.97 5.95
N LYS A 21 2.99 -6.69 5.80
CA LYS A 21 3.79 -5.53 6.22
C LYS A 21 5.19 -5.48 5.58
N ARG A 22 5.32 -6.01 4.37
CA ARG A 22 6.54 -5.98 3.54
C ARG A 22 6.65 -4.63 2.81
N ALA A 23 6.96 -3.58 3.58
CA ALA A 23 6.97 -2.21 3.06
C ALA A 23 8.04 -1.93 1.98
N GLU A 24 9.14 -2.68 1.99
CA GLU A 24 10.27 -2.47 1.08
C GLU A 24 9.93 -2.75 -0.39
N GLU A 25 8.98 -3.65 -0.64
CA GLU A 25 8.55 -4.03 -1.99
C GLU A 25 7.52 -3.04 -2.58
N LEU A 26 6.80 -2.30 -1.73
CA LEU A 26 5.69 -1.44 -2.14
C LEU A 26 6.08 -0.35 -3.15
N PRO A 27 7.20 0.39 -3.01
CA PRO A 27 7.56 1.43 -3.98
C PRO A 27 7.71 0.90 -5.40
N ALA A 28 8.40 -0.24 -5.58
CA ALA A 28 8.61 -0.85 -6.88
C ALA A 28 7.30 -1.37 -7.49
N LEU A 29 6.44 -1.98 -6.67
CA LEU A 29 5.13 -2.45 -7.11
C LEU A 29 4.19 -1.30 -7.49
N LEU A 30 4.21 -0.19 -6.75
CA LEU A 30 3.39 0.98 -7.05
C LEU A 30 3.83 1.68 -8.33
N ALA A 31 5.15 1.83 -8.54
CA ALA A 31 5.70 2.36 -9.80
C ALA A 31 5.30 1.49 -11.00
N SER A 32 5.50 0.18 -10.89
CA SER A 32 5.12 -0.76 -11.96
C SER A 32 3.61 -0.76 -12.24
N ARG A 33 2.77 -0.54 -11.21
CA ARG A 33 1.32 -0.41 -11.38
C ARG A 33 0.96 0.88 -12.11
N GLN A 34 1.66 1.98 -11.82
CA GLN A 34 1.45 3.25 -12.49
C GLN A 34 1.72 3.12 -14.00
N ASP A 35 2.83 2.49 -14.39
CA ASP A 35 3.17 2.24 -15.79
C ASP A 35 2.10 1.40 -16.51
N LEU A 36 1.52 0.41 -15.83
CA LEU A 36 0.42 -0.41 -16.37
C LEU A 36 -0.86 0.40 -16.53
N TYR A 37 -1.16 1.34 -15.63
CA TYR A 37 -2.31 2.21 -15.76
C TYR A 37 -2.19 3.18 -16.92
N GLU A 38 -1.01 3.76 -17.15
CA GLU A 38 -0.78 4.62 -18.31
C GLU A 38 -1.08 3.87 -19.61
N LYS A 39 -0.56 2.64 -19.75
CA LYS A 39 -0.88 1.77 -20.89
C LYS A 39 -2.37 1.47 -20.98
N PHE A 40 -2.98 1.11 -19.86
CA PHE A 40 -4.41 0.80 -19.79
C PHE A 40 -5.27 1.98 -20.24
N PHE A 41 -5.02 3.20 -19.77
CA PHE A 41 -5.80 4.37 -20.16
C PHE A 41 -5.64 4.76 -21.63
N HIS A 42 -4.48 4.49 -22.24
CA HIS A 42 -4.23 4.79 -23.64
C HIS A 42 -4.77 3.72 -24.61
N GLU A 43 -4.75 2.45 -24.20
CA GLU A 43 -5.01 1.33 -25.11
C GLU A 43 -6.37 0.65 -24.86
N PHE A 44 -6.96 0.80 -23.67
CA PHE A 44 -8.16 0.06 -23.31
C PHE A 44 -9.44 0.80 -23.69
N THR A 45 -10.14 0.23 -24.67
CA THR A 45 -11.54 0.55 -24.96
C THR A 45 -12.35 -0.74 -24.78
N PRO A 46 -13.31 -0.79 -23.84
CA PRO A 46 -14.11 -2.00 -23.63
C PRO A 46 -14.95 -2.30 -24.87
N LYS A 47 -14.84 -3.54 -25.38
CA LYS A 47 -15.52 -4.00 -26.59
C LYS A 47 -16.79 -4.79 -26.28
N ASN A 48 -16.97 -5.22 -25.03
CA ASN A 48 -18.12 -6.01 -24.58
C ASN A 48 -18.40 -5.84 -23.07
N GLU A 49 -19.55 -6.35 -22.63
CA GLU A 49 -19.98 -6.28 -21.22
C GLU A 49 -19.06 -7.05 -20.25
N GLY A 50 -18.41 -8.11 -20.71
CA GLY A 50 -17.47 -8.89 -19.91
C GLY A 50 -16.21 -8.08 -19.56
N GLU A 51 -15.65 -7.36 -20.52
CA GLU A 51 -14.52 -6.45 -20.30
C GLU A 51 -14.91 -5.29 -19.36
N LEU A 52 -16.13 -4.76 -19.48
CA LEU A 52 -16.64 -3.76 -18.53
C LEU A 52 -16.75 -4.33 -17.10
N ALA A 53 -17.17 -5.59 -16.96
CA ALA A 53 -17.22 -6.27 -15.67
C ALA A 53 -15.82 -6.46 -15.06
N LEU A 54 -14.80 -6.78 -15.88
CA LEU A 54 -13.41 -6.88 -15.43
C LEU A 54 -12.91 -5.54 -14.85
N VAL A 55 -13.21 -4.41 -15.50
CA VAL A 55 -12.84 -3.08 -14.99
C VAL A 55 -13.53 -2.76 -13.67
N LYS A 56 -14.82 -3.12 -13.53
CA LYS A 56 -15.52 -2.97 -12.24
C LYS A 56 -14.87 -3.79 -11.14
N MET A 57 -14.49 -5.03 -11.43
CA MET A 57 -13.77 -5.88 -10.46
C MET A 57 -12.40 -5.30 -10.09
N LEU A 58 -11.68 -4.74 -11.07
CA LEU A 58 -10.40 -4.07 -10.83
C LEU A 58 -10.59 -2.89 -9.87
N HIS A 59 -11.60 -2.06 -10.12
CA HIS A 59 -11.94 -0.94 -9.24
C HIS A 59 -12.29 -1.37 -7.80
N GLU A 60 -13.08 -2.44 -7.64
CA GLU A 60 -13.39 -2.98 -6.30
C GLU A 60 -12.14 -3.53 -5.59
N LYS A 61 -11.20 -4.11 -6.33
CA LYS A 61 -9.90 -4.53 -5.79
C LYS A 61 -9.09 -3.33 -5.29
N GLU A 62 -9.07 -2.21 -6.02
CA GLU A 62 -8.37 -1.00 -5.62
C GLU A 62 -8.93 -0.39 -4.33
N LYS A 63 -10.26 -0.37 -4.17
CA LYS A 63 -10.88 0.09 -2.92
C LYS A 63 -10.39 -0.71 -1.71
N LYS A 64 -10.28 -2.03 -1.86
CA LYS A 64 -9.75 -2.91 -0.81
C LYS A 64 -8.28 -2.60 -0.49
N ILE A 65 -7.46 -2.40 -1.52
CA ILE A 65 -6.05 -2.02 -1.36
C ILE A 65 -5.92 -0.67 -0.64
N ALA A 66 -6.74 0.32 -1.02
CA ALA A 66 -6.73 1.63 -0.37
C ALA A 66 -7.09 1.54 1.12
N ALA A 67 -8.11 0.75 1.47
CA ALA A 67 -8.48 0.51 2.87
C ALA A 67 -7.36 -0.19 3.66
N LEU A 68 -6.67 -1.17 3.05
CA LEU A 68 -5.53 -1.85 3.68
C LEU A 68 -4.33 -0.92 3.87
N ALA A 69 -4.03 -0.08 2.87
CA ALA A 69 -2.96 0.89 2.96
C ALA A 69 -3.22 1.92 4.07
N GLU A 70 -4.46 2.37 4.21
CA GLU A 70 -4.86 3.29 5.25
C GLU A 70 -4.72 2.67 6.65
N LYS A 71 -5.20 1.43 6.83
CA LYS A 71 -4.98 0.69 8.08
C LYS A 71 -3.49 0.53 8.40
N TYR A 72 -2.67 0.19 7.42
CA TYR A 72 -1.23 0.05 7.61
C TYR A 72 -0.56 1.38 8.00
N ARG A 73 -0.99 2.49 7.41
CA ARG A 73 -0.55 3.85 7.77
C ARG A 73 -0.87 4.19 9.23
N GLU A 74 -2.08 3.88 9.69
CA GLU A 74 -2.48 4.08 11.09
C GLU A 74 -1.62 3.28 12.07
N GLU A 75 -1.34 2.01 11.75
CA GLU A 75 -0.46 1.15 12.55
C GLU A 75 0.97 1.72 12.66
N LEU A 76 1.54 2.21 11.54
CA LEU A 76 2.85 2.84 11.53
C LEU A 76 2.89 4.14 12.35
N LEU A 77 1.82 4.94 12.31
CA LEU A 77 1.71 6.15 13.12
C LEU A 77 1.63 5.82 14.62
N ALA A 78 0.88 4.79 14.99
CA ALA A 78 0.81 4.33 16.38
C ALA A 78 2.17 3.87 16.88
N GLU A 79 2.92 3.11 16.07
CA GLU A 79 4.26 2.65 16.44
C GLU A 79 5.25 3.81 16.55
N ARG A 80 5.20 4.77 15.62
CA ARG A 80 5.99 6.01 15.71
C ARG A 80 5.73 6.75 17.02
N LYS A 81 4.47 6.84 17.46
CA LYS A 81 4.10 7.49 18.73
C LYS A 81 4.74 6.76 19.92
N ARG A 82 4.62 5.44 19.98
CA ARG A 82 5.22 4.61 21.04
C ARG A 82 6.74 4.76 21.11
N LEU A 83 7.42 4.78 19.97
CA LEU A 83 8.87 5.00 19.91
C LEU A 83 9.26 6.39 20.45
N SER A 84 8.47 7.42 20.14
CA SER A 84 8.67 8.76 20.68
C SER A 84 8.50 8.82 22.20
N GLU A 85 7.47 8.16 22.73
CA GLU A 85 7.22 8.05 24.18
C GLU A 85 8.35 7.28 24.88
N LYS A 86 8.80 6.17 24.29
CA LYS A 86 9.95 5.40 24.79
C LYS A 86 11.21 6.26 24.84
N LYS A 87 11.49 7.05 23.79
CA LYS A 87 12.63 7.97 23.75
C LYS A 87 12.54 9.02 24.86
N ALA A 88 11.37 9.61 25.08
CA ALA A 88 11.17 10.60 26.16
C ALA A 88 11.41 9.98 27.55
N CYS A 89 10.93 8.75 27.78
CA CYS A 89 11.16 8.01 29.01
C CYS A 89 12.66 7.75 29.25
N LEU A 90 13.38 7.25 28.24
CA LEU A 90 14.82 7.02 28.32
C LEU A 90 15.60 8.31 28.64
N LEU A 91 15.27 9.42 27.97
CA LEU A 91 15.88 10.72 28.24
C LEU A 91 15.63 11.21 29.68
N SER A 92 14.43 10.97 30.22
CA SER A 92 14.11 11.29 31.62
C SER A 92 14.96 10.47 32.58
N TYR A 93 15.09 9.17 32.33
CA TYR A 93 15.93 8.28 33.13
C TYR A 93 17.41 8.67 33.11
N GLU A 94 17.95 9.05 31.94
CA GLU A 94 19.33 9.54 31.80
C GLU A 94 19.57 10.84 32.59
N LYS A 95 18.59 11.74 32.67
CA LYS A 95 18.70 12.96 33.48
C LYS A 95 18.72 12.64 34.98
N THR A 96 17.75 11.85 35.44
CA THR A 96 17.64 11.46 36.85
C THR A 96 18.85 10.65 37.33
N SER A 97 19.36 9.72 36.53
CA SER A 97 20.53 8.90 36.88
C SER A 97 21.85 9.65 36.89
N ARG A 98 21.95 10.81 36.22
CA ARG A 98 23.12 11.69 36.24
C ARG A 98 23.07 12.77 37.34
N GLY A 99 22.02 12.80 38.17
CA GLY A 99 21.89 13.75 39.27
C GLY A 99 21.72 15.21 38.84
N ILE A 100 21.16 15.46 37.64
CA ILE A 100 20.76 16.78 37.14
C ILE A 100 19.24 16.92 37.23
#